data_AF-A0A940PVR4-F1
#
_entry.id   AF-A0A940PVR4-F1
#
_cell.length_a   1.000
_cell.length_b   1.000
_cell.length_c   1.000
_cell.angle_alpha   90.00
_cell.angle_beta   90.00
_cell.angle_gamma   90.00
#
_symmetry.space_group_name_H-M   'P 1'
#
loop_
_entity.id
_entity.type
_entity.pdbx_description
1 polymer ?
#
loop_
_entity_poly.entity_id
_entity_poly.type
_entity_poly.pdbx_seq_one_letter_code
_entity_poly.pdbx_strand_id
1 'polypeptide(L)'
;LRHYGNLLNAVFERLKTMPAGEERDELARITANQMKRDLAAWGHGSVNDEKVVDDLARFTDGKIQINLSTFRFEPINGTVSNESRRNKKRK
;
A
#
# COMPACT_ATOMS: atom_id res chain seq x y z
N LEU A 1 4.03 4.27 12.37
CA LEU A 1 4.37 2.88 11.95
C LEU A 1 3.22 1.87 12.11
N ARG A 2 1.96 2.30 12.31
CA ARG A 2 0.79 1.41 12.40
C ARG A 2 -0.17 1.62 11.22
N HIS A 3 0.35 1.83 10.01
CA HIS A 3 -0.50 2.20 8.87
C HIS A 3 -0.79 1.04 7.93
N TYR A 4 0.09 0.04 7.89
CA TYR A 4 0.03 -1.10 6.99
C TYR A 4 0.20 -2.35 7.86
N GLY A 5 -0.70 -3.33 7.76
CA GLY A 5 -0.72 -4.50 8.66
C GLY A 5 0.58 -5.34 8.60
N ASN A 6 0.75 -6.28 9.54
CA ASN A 6 1.96 -7.12 9.64
C ASN A 6 2.31 -7.87 8.34
N LEU A 7 1.32 -8.17 7.49
CA LEU A 7 1.53 -8.82 6.20
C LEU A 7 2.42 -7.98 5.27
N LEU A 8 2.24 -6.66 5.23
CA LEU A 8 3.03 -5.78 4.37
C LEU A 8 4.50 -5.70 4.81
N ASN A 9 4.78 -5.81 6.12
CA ASN A 9 6.16 -5.88 6.60
C ASN A 9 6.92 -7.08 6.02
N ALA A 10 6.30 -8.27 5.98
CA ALA A 10 6.94 -9.44 5.38
C ALA A 10 7.19 -9.27 3.87
N VAL A 11 6.27 -8.60 3.18
CA VAL A 11 6.42 -8.28 1.75
C VAL A 11 7.55 -7.27 1.52
N PHE A 12 7.71 -6.26 2.37
CA PHE A 12 8.82 -5.32 2.28
C PHE A 12 10.18 -6.01 2.44
N GLU A 13 10.33 -6.87 3.45
CA GLU A 13 11.56 -7.65 3.64
C GLU A 13 11.86 -8.57 2.45
N ARG A 14 10.80 -9.14 1.83
CA ARG A 14 10.95 -9.90 0.59
C ARG A 14 11.41 -9.02 -0.58
N LEU A 15 10.76 -7.87 -0.81
CA LEU A 15 11.14 -6.93 -1.87
C LEU A 15 12.59 -6.43 -1.74
N LYS A 16 13.09 -6.27 -0.51
CA LYS A 16 14.49 -5.90 -0.26
C LYS A 16 15.49 -6.96 -0.72
N THR A 17 15.13 -8.24 -0.66
CA THR A 17 16.04 -9.36 -0.93
C THR A 17 15.91 -9.89 -2.35
N MET A 18 14.86 -9.53 -3.07
CA MET A 18 14.66 -9.95 -4.46
C MET A 18 15.60 -9.21 -5.42
N PRO A 19 16.16 -9.92 -6.42
CA PRO A 19 16.91 -9.28 -7.50
C PRO A 19 15.99 -8.36 -8.32
N ALA A 20 16.59 -7.38 -9.00
CA ALA A 20 15.85 -6.55 -9.94
C ALA A 20 15.34 -7.40 -11.12
N GLY A 21 14.07 -7.21 -11.49
CA GLY A 21 13.42 -7.94 -12.56
C GLY A 21 11.90 -7.85 -12.47
N GLU A 22 11.23 -8.40 -13.49
CA GLU A 22 9.77 -8.30 -13.66
C GLU A 22 9.00 -8.81 -12.45
N GLU A 23 9.42 -9.91 -11.83
CA GLU A 23 8.75 -10.47 -10.64
C GLU A 23 8.78 -9.51 -9.44
N ARG A 24 9.91 -8.83 -9.22
CA ARG A 24 10.05 -7.85 -8.14
C ARG A 24 9.19 -6.61 -8.42
N ASP A 25 9.20 -6.16 -9.67
CA ASP A 25 8.46 -4.96 -10.07
C ASP A 25 6.94 -5.20 -10.01
N GLU A 26 6.48 -6.40 -10.37
CA GLU A 26 5.07 -6.79 -10.23
C GLU A 26 4.66 -6.92 -8.76
N LEU A 27 5.49 -7.54 -7.91
CA LEU A 27 5.23 -7.59 -6.46
C LEU A 27 5.19 -6.18 -5.86
N ALA A 28 6.10 -5.29 -6.28
CA ALA A 28 6.10 -3.89 -5.86
C ALA A 28 4.80 -3.17 -6.26
N ARG A 29 4.32 -3.37 -7.50
CA ARG A 29 3.05 -2.84 -7.99
C ARG A 29 1.87 -3.32 -7.14
N ILE A 30 1.76 -4.63 -6.91
CA ILE A 30 0.68 -5.24 -6.11
C ILE A 30 0.69 -4.66 -4.69
N THR A 31 1.89 -4.56 -4.09
CA THR A 31 2.10 -4.02 -2.74
C THR A 31 1.65 -2.56 -2.66
N ALA A 32 2.04 -1.72 -3.63
CA ALA A 32 1.65 -0.32 -3.70
C ALA A 32 0.13 -0.16 -3.80
N ASN A 33 -0.53 -0.93 -4.67
CA ASN A 33 -1.99 -0.93 -4.79
C ASN A 33 -2.67 -1.35 -3.47
N GLN A 34 -2.13 -2.35 -2.77
CA GLN A 34 -2.67 -2.75 -1.48
C GLN A 34 -2.50 -1.67 -0.40
N MET A 35 -1.34 -1.00 -0.34
CA MET A 35 -1.12 0.14 0.55
C MET A 35 -2.11 1.28 0.30
N LYS A 36 -2.41 1.58 -0.98
CA LYS A 36 -3.42 2.58 -1.35
C LYS A 36 -4.81 2.19 -0.85
N ARG A 37 -5.19 0.92 -0.96
CA ARG A 37 -6.48 0.40 -0.44
C ARG A 37 -6.54 0.47 1.08
N ASP A 38 -5.45 0.15 1.77
CA ASP A 38 -5.36 0.24 3.23
C ASP A 38 -5.52 1.69 3.71
N LEU A 39 -4.91 2.66 3.02
CA LEU A 39 -5.14 4.09 3.27
C LEU A 39 -6.58 4.51 3.00
N ALA A 40 -7.22 3.99 1.96
CA ALA A 40 -8.64 4.28 1.70
C ALA A 40 -9.56 3.72 2.79
N ALA A 41 -9.26 2.52 3.29
CA ALA A 41 -10.05 1.86 4.33
C ALA A 41 -9.89 2.52 5.71
N TRP A 42 -8.66 2.92 6.08
CA TRP A 42 -8.32 3.32 7.45
C TRP A 42 -7.80 4.76 7.58
N GLY A 43 -7.37 5.39 6.49
CA GLY A 43 -6.68 6.70 6.46
C GLY A 43 -7.57 7.92 6.59
N HIS A 44 -8.76 7.80 7.21
CA HIS A 44 -9.67 8.93 7.47
C HIS A 44 -10.08 9.75 6.21
N GLY A 45 -9.98 9.16 5.01
CA GLY A 45 -10.46 9.75 3.77
C GLY A 45 -9.42 10.50 2.93
N SER A 46 -8.15 10.59 3.37
CA SER A 46 -7.07 11.12 2.54
C SER A 46 -6.27 9.99 1.90
N VAL A 47 -6.63 9.63 0.67
CA VAL A 47 -5.81 8.75 -0.18
C VAL A 47 -4.82 9.64 -0.93
N ASN A 48 -3.52 9.49 -0.63
CA ASN A 48 -2.46 10.20 -1.35
C ASN A 48 -1.49 9.18 -1.96
N ASP A 49 -1.42 9.17 -3.29
CA ASP A 49 -0.56 8.30 -4.09
C ASP A 49 0.93 8.59 -3.84
N GLU A 50 1.30 9.86 -3.62
CA GLU A 50 2.67 10.26 -3.26
C GLU A 50 3.10 9.65 -1.93
N LYS A 51 2.18 9.62 -0.95
CA LYS A 51 2.45 9.01 0.35
C LYS A 51 2.71 7.51 0.22
N VAL A 52 1.94 6.82 -0.63
CA VAL A 52 2.14 5.38 -0.86
C VAL A 52 3.52 5.11 -1.44
N VAL A 53 3.94 5.91 -2.43
CA VAL A 53 5.25 5.78 -3.07
C VAL A 53 6.39 6.11 -2.11
N ASP A 54 6.27 7.20 -1.34
CA ASP A 54 7.25 7.59 -0.32
C ASP A 54 7.41 6.51 0.76
N ASP A 55 6.29 6.02 1.30
CA ASP A 55 6.27 4.96 2.30
C ASP A 55 6.89 3.67 1.73
N LEU A 56 6.57 3.28 0.50
CA LEU A 56 7.11 2.08 -0.13
C LEU A 56 8.63 2.18 -0.33
N ALA A 57 9.12 3.32 -0.80
CA ALA A 57 10.55 3.58 -0.92
C ALA A 57 11.24 3.51 0.45
N ARG A 58 10.64 4.14 1.47
CA ARG A 58 11.17 4.13 2.84
C ARG A 58 11.21 2.72 3.44
N PHE A 59 10.14 1.94 3.31
CA PHE A 59 10.08 0.59 3.88
C PHE A 59 10.96 -0.43 3.15
N THR A 60 11.37 -0.14 1.92
CA THR A 60 12.26 -1.00 1.13
C THR A 60 13.69 -0.48 1.07
N ASP A 61 14.07 0.44 1.97
CA ASP A 61 15.41 1.06 2.03
C ASP A 61 15.84 1.69 0.70
N GLY A 62 14.88 2.26 -0.03
CA GLY A 62 15.07 2.90 -1.33
C GLY A 62 15.19 1.94 -2.52
N LYS A 63 15.11 0.62 -2.30
CA LYS A 63 15.26 -0.38 -3.38
C LYS A 63 14.10 -0.39 -4.37
N ILE A 64 12.91 -0.01 -3.92
CA ILE A 64 11.72 0.12 -4.75
C ILE A 64 11.35 1.59 -4.87
N GLN A 65 11.39 2.11 -6.10
CA GLN A 65 11.03 3.49 -6.41
C GLN A 65 10.01 3.49 -7.55
N ILE A 66 8.79 3.95 -7.26
CA ILE A 66 7.71 4.02 -8.26
C ILE A 66 7.65 5.44 -8.80
N ASN A 67 7.68 5.59 -10.12
CA ASN A 67 7.49 6.90 -10.76
C ASN A 67 6.01 7.12 -11.11
N LEU A 68 5.37 8.07 -10.44
CA LEU A 68 3.95 8.41 -10.67
C LEU A 68 3.65 8.98 -12.06
N SER A 69 4.68 9.38 -12.83
CA SER A 69 4.51 9.84 -14.21
C SER A 69 4.22 8.68 -15.17
N THR A 70 4.70 7.48 -14.84
CA THR A 70 4.55 6.27 -15.68
C THR A 70 3.64 5.23 -15.03
N PHE A 71 3.59 5.19 -13.71
CA PHE A 71 2.78 4.27 -12.94
C PHE A 71 1.41 4.86 -12.63
N ARG A 72 0.35 4.08 -12.84
CA ARG A 72 -1.00 4.41 -12.41
C ARG A 72 -1.51 3.35 -11.45
N PHE A 73 -1.94 3.80 -10.28
CA PHE A 73 -2.63 2.95 -9.33
C PHE A 73 -3.96 2.44 -9.87
N GLU A 74 -4.34 1.26 -9.39
CA GLU A 74 -5.63 0.68 -9.71
C GLU A 74 -6.77 1.49 -9.06
N PRO A 75 -7.91 1.67 -9.78
CA PRO A 75 -9.05 2.37 -9.22
C PRO A 75 -9.64 1.58 -8.06
N ILE A 76 -9.94 2.29 -6.97
CA ILE A 76 -10.55 1.69 -5.78
C ILE A 76 -12.05 1.57 -6.02
N ASN A 77 -12.48 0.56 -6.77
CA ASN A 77 -13.89 0.32 -7.06
C ASN A 77 -14.58 -0.34 -5.85
N GLY A 78 -15.17 0.48 -4.98
CA GLY A 78 -16.47 0.20 -4.33
C GLY A 78 -16.67 -0.98 -3.38
N THR A 79 -15.63 -1.71 -2.93
CA THR A 79 -15.79 -2.78 -1.91
C THR A 79 -14.90 -2.59 -0.68
N VAL A 80 -14.65 -1.34 -0.27
CA VAL A 80 -14.30 -1.09 1.14
C VAL A 80 -15.58 -1.25 1.96
N SER A 81 -15.93 -2.49 2.26
CA SER A 81 -16.96 -2.82 3.25
C SER A 81 -16.54 -2.17 4.56
N ASN A 82 -17.21 -1.06 4.86
CA ASN A 82 -17.04 -0.26 6.06
C ASN A 82 -17.65 -1.00 7.27
N GLU A 83 -17.24 -2.25 7.51
CA GLU A 83 -17.75 -3.06 8.62
C GLU A 83 -17.25 -2.51 9.97
N SER A 84 -16.10 -1.85 10.00
CA SER A 84 -15.54 -1.27 11.22
C SER A 84 -16.19 0.05 11.69
N ARG A 85 -17.03 0.74 10.90
CA ARG A 85 -17.80 1.90 11.41
C ARG A 85 -19.11 1.51 12.11
N ARG A 86 -19.59 0.28 11.99
CA ARG A 86 -20.91 -0.11 12.56
C ARG A 86 -20.85 -0.48 14.04
N ASN A 87 -19.68 -0.81 14.60
CA ASN A 87 -19.58 -1.32 15.97
C ASN A 87 -19.38 -0.25 17.07
N LYS A 88 -19.47 1.05 16.76
CA LYS A 88 -19.31 2.15 17.74
C LYS A 88 -20.61 2.90 18.08
N LYS A 89 -21.78 2.36 17.70
CA LYS A 89 -23.11 2.86 18.08
C LYS A 89 -23.97 1.74 18.69
N ARG A 90 -23.47 1.12 19.75
CA ARG A 90 -24.30 0.38 20.72
C ARG A 90 -23.69 0.61 22.10
N LYS A 91 -24.02 1.75 22.69
CA LYS A 91 -23.94 1.99 24.13
C LYS A 91 -25.26 2.60 24.55
#